data_AF-A0A918X662-F1
#
_entry.id   AF-A0A918X662-F1
#
_cell.length_a   1.000
_cell.length_b   1.000
_cell.length_c   1.000
_cell.angle_alpha   90.00
_cell.angle_beta   90.00
_cell.angle_gamma   90.00
#
_symmetry.space_group_name_H-M   'P 1'
#
loop_
_entity.id
_entity.type
_entity.pdbx_description
1 polymer ?
#
loop_
_entity_poly.entity_id
_entity_poly.type
_entity_poly.pdbx_seq_one_letter_code
_entity_poly.pdbx_strand_id
1 'polypeptide(L)'
;MSTRVQRTVTELPVPDDWDFGDFPYGLEPLTLPEPPTPGTETALSEVRPADPCHLDLGGPCPRTGPALAAEEISHQLFWFRWITGHQATFAIWQLTAHALHQARSASDPAPFLRAMTDLTDAYTAMLLYTSSCPADVYGSVIRPSMYLQHRSFSGTWAPDFVPVRSLLRGKKTEWEGTPEAERLKKAVRTYHSVHAGVAAKLVPGGRSLLQESATEVTPTRPETQALLYDHYFLTLRAPVDATELVDQLRSRLRAITQDAATNGLYPGLTPQEDAAFPEELRGDDVRLVYEEGFATVLGRIDAAAAQLRPKVLHHSAP
;
A
#
# COMPACT_ATOMS: atom_id res chain seq x y z
N MET A 1 7.55 38.25 31.50
CA MET A 1 6.27 37.79 30.94
C MET A 1 6.44 37.69 29.44
N SER A 2 6.78 36.51 28.94
CA SER A 2 6.99 36.28 27.51
C SER A 2 5.62 36.09 26.86
N THR A 3 5.21 37.07 26.07
CA THR A 3 4.01 37.02 25.23
C THR A 3 4.18 35.91 24.21
N ARG A 4 3.43 34.83 24.44
CA ARG A 4 3.22 33.70 23.53
C ARG A 4 2.85 34.24 22.15
N VAL A 5 3.77 34.13 21.20
CA VAL A 5 3.50 34.46 19.79
C VAL A 5 2.33 33.60 19.33
N GLN A 6 1.34 34.25 18.70
CA GLN A 6 0.19 33.61 18.10
C GLN A 6 0.67 32.51 17.14
N ARG A 7 0.26 31.27 17.39
CA ARG A 7 0.36 30.17 16.44
C ARG A 7 -0.33 30.61 15.15
N THR A 8 0.46 30.88 14.12
CA THR A 8 -0.02 31.04 12.75
C THR A 8 -0.73 29.74 12.36
N VAL A 9 -1.90 29.85 11.74
CA VAL A 9 -2.72 28.75 11.20
C VAL A 9 -2.05 28.19 9.94
N THR A 10 -0.79 27.73 10.06
CA THR A 10 0.01 27.20 8.94
C THR A 10 0.71 25.89 9.29
N GLU A 11 0.65 25.45 10.55
CA GLU A 11 1.21 24.18 10.96
C GLU A 11 0.11 23.12 11.01
N LEU A 12 0.29 22.08 10.20
CA LEU A 12 -0.53 20.88 10.18
C LEU A 12 -0.52 20.27 11.60
N PRO A 13 -1.65 19.73 12.11
CA PRO A 13 -1.62 18.99 13.35
C PRO A 13 -0.75 17.75 13.15
N VAL A 14 0.43 17.74 13.75
CA VAL A 14 1.35 16.60 13.71
C VAL A 14 1.86 16.34 15.12
N PRO A 15 1.99 15.07 15.53
CA PRO A 15 2.60 14.74 16.81
C PRO A 15 4.02 15.29 16.90
N ASP A 16 4.46 15.59 18.11
CA ASP A 16 5.89 15.71 18.40
C ASP A 16 6.59 14.43 17.86
N ASP A 17 7.75 14.58 17.20
CA ASP A 17 8.56 13.49 16.60
C ASP A 17 8.24 13.04 15.16
N TRP A 18 7.58 13.85 14.31
CA TRP A 18 7.52 13.56 12.86
C TRP A 18 8.90 13.72 12.20
N ASP A 19 9.46 12.61 11.70
CA ASP A 19 10.78 12.54 11.07
C ASP A 19 10.74 12.13 9.58
N PHE A 20 9.57 11.81 9.03
CA PHE A 20 9.43 11.33 7.66
C PHE A 20 9.41 12.46 6.62
N GLY A 21 10.29 12.40 5.62
CA GLY A 21 10.31 13.33 4.49
C GLY A 21 10.66 14.78 4.85
N ASP A 22 11.45 15.00 5.90
CA ASP A 22 11.97 16.29 6.40
C ASP A 22 10.94 17.31 6.92
N PHE A 23 9.65 17.12 6.65
CA PHE A 23 8.55 17.97 7.13
C PHE A 23 7.20 17.19 7.11
N PRO A 24 6.16 17.67 7.82
CA PRO A 24 4.81 17.10 7.78
C PRO A 24 4.30 16.75 6.39
N TYR A 25 3.93 15.48 6.19
CA TYR A 25 3.48 14.95 4.89
C TYR A 25 4.49 15.12 3.74
N GLY A 26 5.76 15.29 4.08
CA GLY A 26 6.87 15.14 3.16
C GLY A 26 6.91 13.74 2.55
N LEU A 27 7.53 13.64 1.37
CA LEU A 27 7.64 12.38 0.63
C LEU A 27 9.10 11.93 0.61
N GLU A 28 9.31 10.65 0.89
CA GLU A 28 10.61 10.00 0.69
C GLU A 28 10.59 9.14 -0.58
N PRO A 29 11.63 9.19 -1.42
CA PRO A 29 11.80 8.22 -2.49
C PRO A 29 11.84 6.79 -1.94
N LEU A 30 11.22 5.86 -2.67
CA LEU A 30 11.31 4.42 -2.37
C LEU A 30 12.31 3.79 -3.31
N THR A 31 13.34 3.13 -2.80
CA THR A 31 14.27 2.35 -3.62
C THR A 31 13.88 0.88 -3.55
N LEU A 32 13.56 0.26 -4.69
CA LEU A 32 13.22 -1.15 -4.79
C LEU A 32 14.22 -1.89 -5.69
N PRO A 33 14.43 -3.20 -5.47
CA PRO A 33 15.05 -4.03 -6.48
C PRO A 33 14.15 -4.12 -7.72
N GLU A 34 14.73 -4.61 -8.82
CA GLU A 34 13.93 -5.08 -9.95
C GLU A 34 12.99 -6.19 -9.47
N PRO A 35 11.72 -6.22 -9.93
CA PRO A 35 10.80 -7.28 -9.57
C PRO A 35 11.35 -8.65 -10.00
N PRO A 36 11.16 -9.69 -9.17
CA PRO A 36 11.64 -11.02 -9.52
C PRO A 36 10.99 -11.49 -10.82
N THR A 37 11.81 -11.72 -11.85
CA THR A 37 11.34 -12.30 -13.11
C THR A 37 11.40 -13.83 -13.04
N PRO A 38 10.39 -14.54 -13.59
CA PRO A 38 10.43 -16.00 -13.64
C PRO A 38 11.69 -16.47 -14.37
N GLY A 39 12.54 -17.25 -13.69
CA GLY A 39 13.73 -17.88 -14.28
C GLY A 39 15.07 -17.15 -14.10
N THR A 40 15.14 -15.97 -13.48
CA THR A 40 16.42 -15.28 -13.15
C THR A 40 16.83 -15.47 -11.68
N GLU A 41 16.48 -16.61 -11.10
CA GLU A 41 16.34 -16.87 -9.65
C GLU A 41 17.67 -17.07 -8.90
N THR A 42 18.80 -16.66 -9.47
CA THR A 42 20.14 -17.05 -9.00
C THR A 42 20.61 -16.48 -7.66
N ALA A 43 19.81 -15.72 -6.92
CA ALA A 43 20.22 -15.20 -5.61
C ALA A 43 19.07 -14.85 -4.64
N LEU A 44 17.90 -15.48 -4.75
CA LEU A 44 16.84 -15.23 -3.77
C LEU A 44 17.17 -15.93 -2.45
N SER A 45 17.53 -15.12 -1.46
CA SER A 45 17.79 -15.53 -0.09
C SER A 45 16.64 -16.36 0.51
N GLU A 46 16.98 -17.41 1.25
CA GLU A 46 16.03 -18.07 2.16
C GLU A 46 15.59 -17.08 3.24
N VAL A 47 14.36 -16.60 3.11
CA VAL A 47 13.60 -15.93 4.17
C VAL A 47 13.20 -17.00 5.16
N ARG A 48 13.68 -16.90 6.39
CA ARG A 48 13.27 -17.77 7.48
C ARG A 48 12.52 -16.96 8.54
N PRO A 49 11.42 -17.51 9.10
CA PRO A 49 10.68 -16.85 10.16
C PRO A 49 11.61 -16.44 11.30
N ALA A 50 11.54 -15.17 11.71
CA ALA A 50 12.19 -14.65 12.90
C ALA A 50 11.16 -14.43 14.01
N ASP A 51 11.62 -14.32 15.25
CA ASP A 51 10.80 -13.93 16.39
C ASP A 51 10.10 -12.57 16.16
N PRO A 52 8.88 -12.38 16.70
CA PRO A 52 8.13 -11.16 16.53
C PRO A 52 8.90 -9.97 17.14
N CYS A 53 9.46 -9.13 16.29
CA CYS A 53 9.74 -7.75 16.66
C CYS A 53 8.41 -7.00 16.53
N HIS A 54 8.08 -6.19 17.53
CA HIS A 54 6.88 -5.37 17.52
C HIS A 54 7.32 -3.93 17.28
N LEU A 55 6.98 -3.36 16.13
CA LEU A 55 6.84 -1.92 16.04
C LEU A 55 5.89 -1.46 17.16
N ASP A 56 6.35 -0.53 17.98
CA ASP A 56 5.46 0.25 18.84
C ASP A 56 4.67 1.20 17.94
N LEU A 57 3.53 0.71 17.45
CA LEU A 57 2.66 1.45 16.53
C LEU A 57 1.86 2.55 17.24
N GLY A 58 2.21 2.92 18.47
CA GLY A 58 1.51 3.96 19.22
C GLY A 58 0.05 3.58 19.52
N GLY A 59 -0.74 4.60 19.85
CA GLY A 59 -2.14 4.46 20.24
C GLY A 59 -3.06 3.95 19.12
N PRO A 60 -4.36 3.73 19.42
CA PRO A 60 -5.33 3.27 18.41
C PRO A 60 -5.41 4.24 17.24
N CYS A 61 -5.50 3.71 16.01
CA CYS A 61 -5.83 4.50 14.81
C CYS A 61 -7.35 4.64 14.73
N PRO A 62 -7.94 5.82 15.03
CA PRO A 62 -9.38 5.96 14.96
C PRO A 62 -9.85 5.91 13.50
N ARG A 63 -11.06 5.38 13.29
CA ARG A 63 -11.68 5.37 11.96
C ARG A 63 -11.91 6.79 11.43
N THR A 64 -12.37 7.69 12.29
CA THR A 64 -12.63 9.09 11.95
C THR A 64 -11.81 10.02 12.83
N GLY A 65 -11.43 11.17 12.29
CA GLY A 65 -10.75 12.21 13.03
C GLY A 65 -11.36 13.59 12.77
N PRO A 66 -10.76 14.66 13.31
CA PRO A 66 -11.25 16.01 13.13
C PRO A 66 -11.29 16.39 11.65
N ALA A 67 -12.23 17.25 11.28
CA ALA A 67 -12.25 17.84 9.94
C ALA A 67 -10.99 18.69 9.72
N LEU A 68 -10.44 18.63 8.51
CA LEU A 68 -9.26 19.40 8.14
C LEU A 68 -9.64 20.87 7.96
N ALA A 69 -8.84 21.76 8.54
CA ALA A 69 -9.19 23.18 8.66
C ALA A 69 -9.09 23.97 7.34
N ALA A 70 -8.27 23.51 6.38
CA ALA A 70 -8.04 24.18 5.10
C ALA A 70 -7.97 23.18 3.93
N GLU A 71 -8.33 23.63 2.74
CA GLU A 71 -8.32 22.83 1.51
C GLU A 71 -6.90 22.40 1.11
N GLU A 72 -5.91 23.29 1.23
CA GLU A 72 -4.51 22.97 0.91
C GLU A 72 -3.96 21.87 1.83
N ILE A 73 -4.36 21.90 3.10
CA ILE A 73 -4.01 20.88 4.10
C ILE A 73 -4.61 19.53 3.71
N SER A 74 -5.88 19.53 3.27
CA SER A 74 -6.56 18.34 2.76
C SER A 74 -5.83 17.75 1.55
N HIS A 75 -5.47 18.59 0.58
CA HIS A 75 -4.76 18.16 -0.62
C HIS A 75 -3.37 17.58 -0.29
N GLN A 76 -2.61 18.21 0.60
CA GLN A 76 -1.30 17.73 1.03
C GLN A 76 -1.40 16.37 1.74
N LEU A 77 -2.33 16.24 2.70
CA LEU A 77 -2.53 14.99 3.42
C LEU A 77 -2.90 13.87 2.44
N PHE A 78 -3.92 14.06 1.60
CA PHE A 78 -4.38 12.99 0.72
C PHE A 78 -3.41 12.68 -0.42
N TRP A 79 -2.60 13.67 -0.86
CA TRP A 79 -1.47 13.41 -1.73
C TRP A 79 -0.42 12.53 -1.06
N PHE A 80 -0.06 12.83 0.19
CA PHE A 80 0.83 11.99 0.99
C PHE A 80 0.28 10.57 1.15
N ARG A 81 -0.99 10.41 1.53
CA ARG A 81 -1.62 9.08 1.65
C ARG A 81 -1.58 8.32 0.33
N TRP A 82 -1.83 9.02 -0.78
CA TRP A 82 -1.79 8.44 -2.11
C TRP A 82 -0.40 7.92 -2.44
N ILE A 83 0.65 8.72 -2.30
CA ILE A 83 2.00 8.31 -2.66
C ILE A 83 2.55 7.27 -1.68
N THR A 84 2.55 7.56 -0.38
CA THR A 84 3.16 6.72 0.65
C THR A 84 2.47 5.37 0.77
N GLY A 85 1.14 5.32 0.68
CA GLY A 85 0.40 4.05 0.73
C GLY A 85 0.61 3.17 -0.51
N HIS A 86 0.80 3.76 -1.70
CA HIS A 86 1.20 3.01 -2.90
C HIS A 86 2.64 2.50 -2.79
N GLN A 87 3.57 3.31 -2.29
CA GLN A 87 4.95 2.88 -2.03
C GLN A 87 4.99 1.67 -1.06
N ALA A 88 4.23 1.73 0.04
CA ALA A 88 4.09 0.59 0.95
C ALA A 88 3.51 -0.65 0.24
N THR A 89 2.52 -0.46 -0.64
CA THR A 89 1.96 -1.53 -1.47
C THR A 89 3.00 -2.19 -2.37
N PHE A 90 3.91 -1.42 -2.98
CA PHE A 90 4.94 -1.98 -3.87
C PHE A 90 5.93 -2.85 -3.10
N ALA A 91 6.34 -2.41 -1.92
CA ALA A 91 7.15 -3.22 -1.02
C ALA A 91 6.39 -4.50 -0.61
N ILE A 92 5.11 -4.39 -0.21
CA ILE A 92 4.26 -5.55 0.11
C ILE A 92 4.19 -6.55 -1.05
N TRP A 93 4.08 -6.08 -2.30
CA TRP A 93 4.09 -6.95 -3.48
C TRP A 93 5.44 -7.64 -3.71
N GLN A 94 6.57 -6.97 -3.48
CA GLN A 94 7.90 -7.59 -3.49
C GLN A 94 8.00 -8.72 -2.45
N LEU A 95 7.59 -8.47 -1.20
CA LEU A 95 7.58 -9.49 -0.15
C LEU A 95 6.64 -10.65 -0.50
N THR A 96 5.47 -10.35 -1.07
CA THR A 96 4.49 -11.36 -1.50
C THR A 96 5.06 -12.22 -2.64
N ALA A 97 5.79 -11.62 -3.58
CA ALA A 97 6.45 -12.34 -4.67
C ALA A 97 7.52 -13.31 -4.14
N HIS A 98 8.31 -12.88 -3.16
CA HIS A 98 9.30 -13.74 -2.50
C HIS A 98 8.64 -14.90 -1.74
N ALA A 99 7.60 -14.63 -0.94
CA ALA A 99 6.86 -15.67 -0.23
C ALA A 99 6.22 -16.66 -1.22
N LEU A 100 5.66 -16.18 -2.33
CA LEU A 100 5.10 -17.02 -3.38
C LEU A 100 6.15 -17.95 -4.01
N HIS A 101 7.35 -17.43 -4.29
CA HIS A 101 8.45 -18.23 -4.82
C HIS A 101 8.87 -19.32 -3.82
N GLN A 102 9.05 -18.96 -2.55
CA GLN A 102 9.47 -19.92 -1.51
C GLN A 102 8.44 -21.00 -1.22
N ALA A 103 7.15 -20.66 -1.26
CA ALA A 103 6.09 -21.64 -1.14
C ALA A 103 6.16 -22.74 -2.22
N ARG A 104 6.66 -22.42 -3.41
CA ARG A 104 6.81 -23.38 -4.53
C ARG A 104 8.02 -24.28 -4.38
N SER A 105 9.06 -23.79 -3.73
CA SER A 105 10.34 -24.51 -3.58
C SER A 105 10.44 -25.26 -2.25
N ALA A 106 9.60 -24.94 -1.27
CA ALA A 106 9.63 -25.53 0.06
C ALA A 106 8.88 -26.86 0.14
N SER A 107 9.38 -27.78 0.98
CA SER A 107 8.68 -29.03 1.31
C SER A 107 7.41 -28.80 2.13
N ASP A 108 7.38 -27.72 2.93
CA ASP A 108 6.20 -27.24 3.66
C ASP A 108 5.88 -25.79 3.25
N PRO A 109 4.83 -25.55 2.46
CA PRO A 109 4.45 -24.20 2.02
C PRO A 109 3.69 -23.41 3.10
N ALA A 110 3.22 -24.04 4.18
CA ALA A 110 2.28 -23.44 5.12
C ALA A 110 2.75 -22.10 5.74
N PRO A 111 4.02 -21.91 6.15
CA PRO A 111 4.50 -20.62 6.66
C PRO A 111 4.39 -19.49 5.63
N PHE A 112 4.73 -19.76 4.37
CA PHE A 112 4.70 -18.77 3.30
C PHE A 112 3.26 -18.41 2.89
N LEU A 113 2.34 -19.38 2.92
CA LEU A 113 0.91 -19.12 2.72
C LEU A 113 0.33 -18.20 3.82
N ARG A 114 0.76 -18.37 5.08
CA ARG A 114 0.38 -17.46 6.17
C ARG A 114 0.94 -16.06 5.94
N ALA A 115 2.22 -15.94 5.61
CA ALA A 115 2.84 -14.65 5.28
C ALA A 115 2.12 -13.95 4.10
N MET A 116 1.80 -14.66 3.02
CA MET A 116 1.02 -14.10 1.90
C MET A 116 -0.38 -13.67 2.33
N THR A 117 -0.99 -14.34 3.31
CA THR A 117 -2.30 -13.95 3.85
C THR A 117 -2.19 -12.61 4.57
N ASP A 118 -1.21 -12.47 5.48
CA ASP A 118 -0.98 -11.23 6.21
C ASP A 118 -0.57 -10.07 5.28
N LEU A 119 0.24 -10.34 4.26
CA LEU A 119 0.61 -9.35 3.23
C LEU A 119 -0.59 -8.96 2.33
N THR A 120 -1.53 -9.87 2.08
CA THR A 120 -2.77 -9.54 1.35
C THR A 120 -3.72 -8.70 2.21
N ASP A 121 -3.81 -8.99 3.50
CA ASP A 121 -4.56 -8.17 4.46
C ASP A 121 -3.96 -6.76 4.56
N ALA A 122 -2.64 -6.67 4.61
CA ALA A 122 -1.89 -5.42 4.58
C ALA A 122 -2.18 -4.60 3.33
N TYR A 123 -2.15 -5.24 2.16
CA TYR A 123 -2.49 -4.57 0.91
C TYR A 123 -3.94 -4.07 0.92
N THR A 124 -4.88 -4.84 1.50
CA THR A 124 -6.27 -4.40 1.68
C THR A 124 -6.37 -3.15 2.55
N ALA A 125 -5.63 -3.10 3.66
CA ALA A 125 -5.55 -1.89 4.50
C ALA A 125 -4.93 -0.70 3.75
N MET A 126 -3.87 -0.91 2.96
CA MET A 126 -3.27 0.14 2.13
C MET A 126 -4.23 0.66 1.06
N LEU A 127 -5.11 -0.17 0.51
CA LEU A 127 -6.16 0.30 -0.40
C LEU A 127 -7.12 1.25 0.31
N LEU A 128 -7.59 0.92 1.51
CA LEU A 128 -8.46 1.81 2.28
C LEU A 128 -7.74 3.11 2.66
N TYR A 129 -6.49 3.03 3.08
CA TYR A 129 -5.67 4.19 3.42
C TYR A 129 -5.45 5.13 2.23
N THR A 130 -4.99 4.61 1.10
CA THR A 130 -4.75 5.38 -0.13
C THR A 130 -6.04 5.96 -0.71
N SER A 131 -7.16 5.24 -0.61
CA SER A 131 -8.48 5.67 -1.08
C SER A 131 -9.32 6.41 -0.03
N SER A 132 -8.72 6.76 1.11
CA SER A 132 -9.43 7.44 2.19
C SER A 132 -9.88 8.85 1.82
N CYS A 133 -9.27 9.46 0.80
CA CYS A 133 -9.66 10.76 0.30
C CYS A 133 -11.15 10.83 -0.07
N PRO A 134 -11.80 12.00 0.12
CA PRO A 134 -13.12 12.21 -0.43
C PRO A 134 -13.07 12.32 -1.97
N ALA A 135 -14.20 12.05 -2.61
CA ALA A 135 -14.25 11.89 -4.07
C ALA A 135 -13.91 13.19 -4.85
N ASP A 136 -14.13 14.34 -4.25
CA ASP A 136 -13.78 15.66 -4.78
C ASP A 136 -12.26 15.87 -4.83
N VAL A 137 -11.52 15.51 -3.77
CA VAL A 137 -10.05 15.54 -3.74
C VAL A 137 -9.47 14.58 -4.76
N TYR A 138 -10.05 13.38 -4.88
CA TYR A 138 -9.65 12.44 -5.93
C TYR A 138 -9.84 13.03 -7.33
N GLY A 139 -11.00 13.65 -7.60
CA GLY A 139 -11.35 14.21 -8.90
C GLY A 139 -10.58 15.49 -9.27
N SER A 140 -10.16 16.28 -8.28
CA SER A 140 -9.50 17.58 -8.49
C SER A 140 -7.97 17.52 -8.39
N VAL A 141 -7.42 16.60 -7.59
CA VAL A 141 -5.97 16.51 -7.35
C VAL A 141 -5.38 15.23 -7.91
N ILE A 142 -5.85 14.07 -7.43
CA ILE A 142 -5.20 12.78 -7.68
C ILE A 142 -5.36 12.31 -9.13
N ARG A 143 -6.59 12.30 -9.64
CA ARG A 143 -6.87 11.82 -11.00
C ARG A 143 -6.26 12.75 -12.07
N PRO A 144 -6.34 14.09 -11.95
CA PRO A 144 -5.67 14.98 -12.89
C PRO A 144 -4.15 14.82 -12.89
N SER A 145 -3.50 14.62 -11.74
CA SER A 145 -2.05 14.44 -11.70
C SER A 145 -1.58 13.15 -12.38
N MET A 146 -2.32 12.03 -12.24
CA MET A 146 -2.09 10.81 -13.02
C MET A 146 -2.29 11.04 -14.52
N TYR A 147 -3.34 11.77 -14.91
CA TYR A 147 -3.61 12.10 -16.31
C TYR A 147 -2.49 12.94 -16.95
N LEU A 148 -1.89 13.86 -16.18
CA LEU A 148 -0.74 14.65 -16.62
C LEU A 148 0.51 13.79 -16.90
N GLN A 149 0.66 12.65 -16.21
CA GLN A 149 1.73 11.69 -16.56
C GLN A 149 1.40 10.93 -17.84
N HIS A 150 0.18 10.37 -17.92
CA HIS A 150 -0.29 9.69 -19.12
C HIS A 150 -1.82 9.51 -19.12
N ARG A 151 -2.46 9.69 -20.29
CA ARG A 151 -3.92 9.58 -20.44
C ARG A 151 -4.50 8.23 -20.04
N SER A 152 -3.72 7.17 -20.19
CA SER A 152 -4.08 5.78 -19.87
C SER A 152 -3.48 5.26 -18.56
N PHE A 153 -2.99 6.16 -17.68
CA PHE A 153 -2.34 5.78 -16.42
C PHE A 153 -3.14 4.74 -15.66
N SER A 154 -2.48 3.64 -15.28
CA SER A 154 -3.12 2.47 -14.71
C SER A 154 -2.23 1.76 -13.69
N GLY A 155 -2.84 1.27 -12.61
CA GLY A 155 -2.18 0.39 -11.64
C GLY A 155 -1.63 -0.91 -12.26
N THR A 156 -2.09 -1.30 -13.46
CA THR A 156 -1.56 -2.48 -14.15
C THR A 156 -0.13 -2.29 -14.68
N TRP A 157 0.38 -1.06 -14.69
CA TRP A 157 1.74 -0.72 -15.10
C TRP A 157 2.78 -0.95 -14.00
N ALA A 158 2.34 -1.19 -12.77
CA ALA A 158 3.23 -1.45 -11.64
C ALA A 158 4.12 -2.67 -11.90
N PRO A 159 5.45 -2.53 -11.93
CA PRO A 159 6.36 -3.65 -12.15
C PRO A 159 6.19 -4.76 -11.08
N ASP A 160 6.05 -4.35 -9.83
CA ASP A 160 5.97 -5.27 -8.68
C ASP A 160 4.65 -6.04 -8.62
N PHE A 161 3.61 -5.59 -9.33
CA PHE A 161 2.34 -6.32 -9.40
C PHE A 161 2.45 -7.55 -10.30
N VAL A 162 3.32 -7.53 -11.32
CA VAL A 162 3.39 -8.60 -12.35
C VAL A 162 3.62 -10.00 -11.75
N PRO A 163 4.58 -10.21 -10.82
CA PRO A 163 4.84 -11.52 -10.23
C PRO A 163 3.67 -12.06 -9.38
N VAL A 164 2.95 -11.17 -8.70
CA VAL A 164 1.87 -11.53 -7.77
C VAL A 164 0.48 -11.49 -8.41
N ARG A 165 0.36 -10.93 -9.62
CA ARG A 165 -0.90 -10.73 -10.33
C ARG A 165 -1.75 -11.98 -10.45
N SER A 166 -1.15 -13.14 -10.68
CA SER A 166 -1.88 -14.40 -10.80
C SER A 166 -2.57 -14.78 -9.49
N LEU A 167 -1.83 -14.69 -8.38
CA LEU A 167 -2.32 -14.95 -7.03
C LEU A 167 -3.42 -13.95 -6.67
N LEU A 168 -3.14 -12.65 -6.82
CA LEU A 168 -4.06 -11.59 -6.43
C LEU A 168 -5.33 -11.58 -7.28
N ARG A 169 -5.30 -12.06 -8.53
CA ARG A 169 -6.52 -12.31 -9.34
C ARG A 169 -7.30 -13.55 -8.92
N GLY A 170 -6.92 -14.23 -7.85
CA GLY A 170 -7.58 -15.42 -7.35
C GLY A 170 -7.47 -16.64 -8.26
N LYS A 171 -6.41 -16.72 -9.08
CA LYS A 171 -6.16 -17.94 -9.85
C LYS A 171 -5.84 -19.10 -8.91
N LYS A 172 -6.25 -20.30 -9.31
CA LYS A 172 -5.97 -21.54 -8.59
C LYS A 172 -4.47 -21.72 -8.36
N THR A 173 -4.12 -22.21 -7.18
CA THR A 173 -2.75 -22.55 -6.79
C THR A 173 -2.62 -24.06 -6.58
N GLU A 174 -1.39 -24.57 -6.51
CA GLU A 174 -1.14 -26.00 -6.25
C GLU A 174 -1.43 -26.42 -4.82
N TRP A 175 -1.65 -25.46 -3.91
CA TRP A 175 -1.92 -25.68 -2.49
C TRP A 175 -3.41 -25.74 -2.13
N GLU A 176 -4.29 -25.79 -3.14
CA GLU A 176 -5.75 -25.87 -2.95
C GLU A 176 -6.13 -27.03 -2.01
N GLY A 177 -7.11 -26.78 -1.14
CA GLY A 177 -7.60 -27.76 -0.16
C GLY A 177 -6.87 -27.78 1.18
N THR A 178 -5.78 -27.02 1.34
CA THR A 178 -5.15 -26.81 2.65
C THR A 178 -5.85 -25.70 3.45
N PRO A 179 -5.87 -25.77 4.80
CA PRO A 179 -6.43 -24.70 5.63
C PRO A 179 -5.78 -23.33 5.37
N GLU A 180 -4.46 -23.30 5.17
CA GLU A 180 -3.70 -22.10 4.86
C GLU A 180 -4.10 -21.50 3.50
N ALA A 181 -4.26 -22.31 2.46
CA ALA A 181 -4.67 -21.82 1.15
C ALA A 181 -6.10 -21.26 1.16
N GLU A 182 -7.02 -21.86 1.92
CA GLU A 182 -8.39 -21.33 2.05
C GLU A 182 -8.42 -19.99 2.80
N ARG A 183 -7.54 -19.78 3.79
CA ARG A 183 -7.37 -18.48 4.45
C ARG A 183 -6.83 -17.42 3.48
N LEU A 184 -5.78 -17.73 2.73
CA LEU A 184 -5.24 -16.84 1.70
C LEU A 184 -6.29 -16.49 0.65
N LYS A 185 -7.07 -17.49 0.20
CA LYS A 185 -8.17 -17.30 -0.75
C LYS A 185 -9.28 -16.42 -0.18
N LYS A 186 -9.58 -16.49 1.13
CA LYS A 186 -10.50 -15.57 1.79
C LYS A 186 -9.94 -14.14 1.74
N ALA A 187 -8.69 -13.93 2.12
CA ALA A 187 -8.05 -12.60 2.08
C ALA A 187 -8.06 -11.99 0.66
N VAL A 188 -7.75 -12.78 -0.38
CA VAL A 188 -7.83 -12.33 -1.79
C VAL A 188 -9.25 -11.93 -2.20
N ARG A 189 -10.29 -12.65 -1.73
CA ARG A 189 -11.69 -12.26 -2.00
C ARG A 189 -12.06 -10.95 -1.30
N THR A 190 -11.64 -10.78 -0.05
CA THR A 190 -11.85 -9.52 0.69
C THR A 190 -11.18 -8.35 -0.05
N TYR A 191 -9.91 -8.52 -0.44
CA TYR A 191 -9.18 -7.55 -1.27
C TYR A 191 -9.97 -7.15 -2.52
N HIS A 192 -10.48 -8.13 -3.29
CA HIS A 192 -11.25 -7.83 -4.49
C HIS A 192 -12.52 -7.03 -4.21
N SER A 193 -13.24 -7.39 -3.14
CA SER A 193 -14.44 -6.66 -2.71
C SER A 193 -14.09 -5.21 -2.36
N VAL A 194 -13.08 -5.01 -1.53
CA VAL A 194 -12.62 -3.67 -1.14
C VAL A 194 -12.17 -2.87 -2.35
N HIS A 195 -11.37 -3.45 -3.25
CA HIS A 195 -10.92 -2.78 -4.47
C HIS A 195 -12.10 -2.36 -5.37
N ALA A 196 -13.13 -3.21 -5.51
CA ALA A 196 -14.35 -2.87 -6.24
C ALA A 196 -15.11 -1.70 -5.57
N GLY A 197 -15.25 -1.74 -4.25
CA GLY A 197 -15.85 -0.66 -3.46
C GLY A 197 -15.09 0.67 -3.60
N VAL A 198 -13.76 0.64 -3.55
CA VAL A 198 -12.91 1.81 -3.80
C VAL A 198 -13.14 2.39 -5.20
N ALA A 199 -13.18 1.53 -6.22
CA ALA A 199 -13.46 1.98 -7.58
C ALA A 199 -14.85 2.60 -7.70
N ALA A 200 -15.87 2.02 -7.07
CA ALA A 200 -17.23 2.57 -7.04
C ALA A 200 -17.30 3.91 -6.30
N LYS A 201 -16.54 4.07 -5.21
CA LYS A 201 -16.45 5.31 -4.43
C LYS A 201 -15.79 6.45 -5.23
N LEU A 202 -14.60 6.19 -5.80
CA LEU A 202 -13.77 7.24 -6.41
C LEU A 202 -14.10 7.49 -7.89
N VAL A 203 -14.67 6.50 -8.57
CA VAL A 203 -15.02 6.56 -9.99
C VAL A 203 -16.44 6.01 -10.20
N PRO A 204 -17.50 6.70 -9.73
CA PRO A 204 -18.88 6.20 -9.79
C PRO A 204 -19.43 5.98 -11.21
N GLY A 205 -18.74 6.48 -12.24
CA GLY A 205 -19.02 6.19 -13.65
C GLY A 205 -18.30 4.95 -14.22
N GLY A 206 -17.50 4.26 -13.40
CA GLY A 206 -16.85 2.97 -13.68
C GLY A 206 -15.73 2.98 -14.72
N ARG A 207 -15.56 4.05 -15.49
CA ARG A 207 -14.52 4.14 -16.53
C ARG A 207 -13.19 4.58 -15.92
N SER A 208 -12.25 3.65 -15.83
CA SER A 208 -10.85 3.98 -15.53
C SER A 208 -10.24 4.83 -16.66
N LEU A 209 -9.17 5.57 -16.36
CA LEU A 209 -8.41 6.34 -17.37
C LEU A 209 -8.01 5.46 -18.58
N LEU A 210 -7.62 4.21 -18.32
CA LEU A 210 -7.31 3.22 -19.35
C LEU A 210 -8.52 2.92 -20.26
N GLN A 211 -9.73 2.80 -19.69
CA GLN A 211 -10.95 2.54 -20.45
C GLN A 211 -11.42 3.78 -21.22
N GLU A 212 -11.23 4.97 -20.67
CA GLU A 212 -11.56 6.24 -21.35
C GLU A 212 -10.66 6.52 -22.55
N SER A 213 -9.39 6.12 -22.46
CA SER A 213 -8.37 6.36 -23.49
C SER A 213 -8.17 5.20 -24.47
N ALA A 214 -8.89 4.08 -24.29
CA ALA A 214 -8.78 2.87 -25.13
C ALA A 214 -9.06 3.14 -26.62
N THR A 215 -9.78 4.21 -26.94
CA THR A 215 -10.08 4.63 -28.32
C THR A 215 -9.04 5.58 -28.92
N GLU A 216 -8.09 6.10 -28.13
CA GLU A 216 -7.24 7.24 -28.53
C GLU A 216 -5.73 6.96 -28.55
N VAL A 217 -5.22 5.87 -27.96
CA VAL A 217 -3.77 5.74 -27.67
C VAL A 217 -3.14 4.47 -28.25
N THR A 218 -2.09 4.66 -29.06
CA THR A 218 -1.14 3.65 -29.57
C THR A 218 -0.56 2.80 -28.43
N PRO A 219 -0.27 1.49 -28.60
CA PRO A 219 0.35 0.69 -27.55
C PRO A 219 1.69 1.29 -27.11
N THR A 220 1.72 1.84 -25.89
CA THR A 220 2.95 2.25 -25.21
C THR A 220 3.74 1.00 -24.81
N ARG A 221 5.07 1.04 -24.95
CA ARG A 221 5.95 -0.07 -24.57
C ARG A 221 5.83 -0.35 -23.06
N PRO A 222 5.73 -1.62 -22.61
CA PRO A 222 5.60 -1.95 -21.19
C PRO A 222 6.71 -1.35 -20.32
N GLU A 223 7.94 -1.25 -20.83
CA GLU A 223 9.08 -0.68 -20.12
C GLU A 223 8.89 0.83 -19.86
N THR A 224 8.31 1.54 -20.82
CA THR A 224 7.97 2.96 -20.66
C THR A 224 6.85 3.16 -19.66
N GLN A 225 5.85 2.27 -19.66
CA GLN A 225 4.74 2.30 -18.69
C GLN A 225 5.26 2.08 -17.26
N ALA A 226 6.15 1.09 -17.07
CA ALA A 226 6.82 0.84 -15.81
C ALA A 226 7.61 2.07 -15.32
N LEU A 227 8.41 2.69 -16.18
CA LEU A 227 9.22 3.86 -15.83
C LEU A 227 8.34 5.06 -15.44
N LEU A 228 7.27 5.34 -16.20
CA LEU A 228 6.33 6.42 -15.88
C LEU A 228 5.62 6.16 -14.55
N TYR A 229 5.28 4.90 -14.28
CA TYR A 229 4.62 4.49 -13.05
C TYR A 229 5.55 4.68 -11.84
N ASP A 230 6.78 4.16 -11.90
CA ASP A 230 7.77 4.32 -10.85
C ASP A 230 8.07 5.81 -10.60
N HIS A 231 8.26 6.60 -11.65
CA HIS A 231 8.51 8.04 -11.54
C HIS A 231 7.37 8.79 -10.83
N TYR A 232 6.11 8.50 -11.17
CA TYR A 232 4.96 9.15 -10.54
C TYR A 232 4.90 8.88 -9.03
N PHE A 233 5.28 7.67 -8.59
CA PHE A 233 5.29 7.27 -7.19
C PHE A 233 6.65 7.46 -6.51
N LEU A 234 7.57 8.22 -7.11
CA LEU A 234 8.91 8.49 -6.57
C LEU A 234 9.67 7.20 -6.21
N THR A 235 9.55 6.19 -7.07
CA THR A 235 10.21 4.88 -6.90
C THR A 235 11.45 4.81 -7.77
N LEU A 236 12.57 4.43 -7.18
CA LEU A 236 13.86 4.22 -7.82
C LEU A 236 14.15 2.72 -7.89
N ARG A 237 14.75 2.26 -8.99
CA ARG A 237 15.20 0.87 -9.15
C ARG A 237 16.70 0.79 -8.95
N ALA A 238 17.13 0.06 -7.92
CA ALA A 238 18.54 -0.18 -7.61
C ALA A 238 18.70 -1.52 -6.87
N PRO A 239 19.91 -2.10 -6.83
CA PRO A 239 20.19 -3.24 -5.97
C PRO A 239 19.93 -2.85 -4.50
N VAL A 240 18.91 -3.47 -3.90
CA VAL A 240 18.46 -3.27 -2.52
C VAL A 240 18.34 -4.66 -1.91
N ASP A 241 18.89 -4.85 -0.72
CA ASP A 241 18.77 -6.13 -0.01
C ASP A 241 17.44 -6.24 0.75
N ALA A 242 17.15 -7.43 1.28
CA ALA A 242 15.90 -7.66 2.00
C ALA A 242 15.78 -6.82 3.29
N THR A 243 16.90 -6.51 3.95
CA THR A 243 16.89 -5.69 5.16
C THR A 243 16.52 -4.26 4.82
N GLU A 244 17.15 -3.68 3.81
CA GLU A 244 16.86 -2.32 3.35
C GLU A 244 15.43 -2.18 2.79
N LEU A 245 14.92 -3.19 2.07
CA LEU A 245 13.52 -3.22 1.62
C LEU A 245 12.54 -3.18 2.81
N VAL A 246 12.80 -4.00 3.83
CA VAL A 246 11.95 -4.07 5.03
C VAL A 246 12.04 -2.78 5.85
N ASP A 247 13.22 -2.19 6.00
CA ASP A 247 13.41 -0.95 6.74
C ASP A 247 12.72 0.23 6.05
N GLN A 248 12.77 0.29 4.71
CA GLN A 248 12.01 1.27 3.93
C GLN A 248 10.49 1.10 4.08
N LEU A 249 9.99 -0.14 4.14
CA LEU A 249 8.59 -0.42 4.43
C LEU A 249 8.23 0.02 5.86
N ARG A 250 9.05 -0.31 6.86
CA ARG A 250 8.83 0.08 8.27
C ARG A 250 8.77 1.58 8.47
N SER A 251 9.67 2.33 7.83
CA SER A 251 9.67 3.81 7.85
C SER A 251 8.31 4.35 7.40
N ARG A 252 7.81 3.84 6.27
CA ARG A 252 6.50 4.23 5.71
C ARG A 252 5.34 3.80 6.59
N LEU A 253 5.36 2.60 7.14
CA LEU A 253 4.32 2.12 8.06
C LEU A 253 4.24 2.99 9.32
N ARG A 254 5.38 3.43 9.86
CA ARG A 254 5.42 4.37 10.98
C ARG A 254 4.76 5.70 10.62
N ALA A 255 5.12 6.29 9.47
CA ALA A 255 4.52 7.54 9.00
C ALA A 255 3.00 7.41 8.76
N ILE A 256 2.57 6.31 8.15
CA ILE A 256 1.15 5.98 7.92
C ILE A 256 0.39 5.85 9.26
N THR A 257 1.01 5.19 10.24
CA THR A 257 0.41 4.97 11.56
C THR A 257 0.30 6.28 12.33
N GLN A 258 1.34 7.11 12.31
CA GLN A 258 1.35 8.43 12.94
C GLN A 258 0.29 9.35 12.32
N ASP A 259 0.16 9.35 10.99
CA ASP A 259 -0.92 10.04 10.30
C ASP A 259 -2.30 9.50 10.71
N ALA A 260 -2.54 8.19 10.60
CA ALA A 260 -3.85 7.61 10.90
C ALA A 260 -4.24 7.80 12.37
N ALA A 261 -3.30 7.75 13.31
CA ALA A 261 -3.52 8.06 14.72
C ALA A 261 -3.91 9.53 14.95
N THR A 262 -3.35 10.45 14.15
CA THR A 262 -3.57 11.90 14.28
C THR A 262 -4.86 12.36 13.61
N ASN A 263 -5.10 11.90 12.38
CA ASN A 263 -6.17 12.41 11.51
C ASN A 263 -7.35 11.45 11.37
N GLY A 264 -7.20 10.22 11.86
CA GLY A 264 -8.11 9.12 11.58
C GLY A 264 -8.03 8.64 10.13
N LEU A 265 -8.59 7.47 9.84
CA LEU A 265 -8.61 6.94 8.48
C LEU A 265 -9.46 7.83 7.56
N TYR A 266 -10.57 8.40 8.04
CA TYR A 266 -11.42 9.33 7.29
C TYR A 266 -11.62 10.63 8.08
N PRO A 267 -10.71 11.62 7.92
CA PRO A 267 -10.81 12.91 8.61
C PRO A 267 -12.11 13.63 8.22
N GLY A 268 -12.89 14.07 9.22
CA GLY A 268 -14.12 14.83 8.99
C GLY A 268 -15.29 14.06 8.38
N LEU A 269 -15.21 12.73 8.26
CA LEU A 269 -16.28 11.91 7.67
C LEU A 269 -17.61 12.11 8.40
N THR A 270 -18.62 12.57 7.66
CA THR A 270 -19.97 12.76 8.18
C THR A 270 -20.78 11.46 8.14
N PRO A 271 -21.81 11.30 8.99
CA PRO A 271 -22.70 10.14 8.93
C PRO A 271 -23.37 9.94 7.56
N GLN A 272 -23.64 11.02 6.84
CA GLN A 272 -24.25 10.99 5.50
C GLN A 272 -23.29 10.44 4.45
N GLU A 273 -22.02 10.88 4.47
CA GLU A 273 -20.98 10.36 3.59
C GLU A 273 -20.66 8.89 3.91
N ASP A 274 -20.63 8.54 5.20
CA ASP A 274 -20.43 7.16 5.65
C ASP A 274 -21.54 6.23 5.14
N ALA A 275 -22.80 6.67 5.25
CA ALA A 275 -23.94 5.94 4.72
C ALA A 275 -23.93 5.82 3.18
N ALA A 276 -23.24 6.72 2.49
CA ALA A 276 -23.11 6.72 1.04
C ALA A 276 -21.98 5.82 0.53
N PHE A 277 -21.18 5.21 1.40
CA PHE A 277 -20.14 4.28 0.96
C PHE A 277 -20.74 3.07 0.22
N PRO A 278 -20.07 2.57 -0.83
CA PRO A 278 -20.45 1.34 -1.51
C PRO A 278 -20.62 0.17 -0.55
N GLU A 279 -21.53 -0.76 -0.87
CA GLU A 279 -21.85 -1.91 -0.01
C GLU A 279 -20.61 -2.73 0.32
N GLU A 280 -19.70 -2.88 -0.63
CA GLU A 280 -18.44 -3.59 -0.48
C GLU A 280 -17.51 -3.02 0.59
N LEU A 281 -17.67 -1.73 0.94
CA LEU A 281 -16.90 -1.06 1.99
C LEU A 281 -17.64 -1.01 3.34
N ARG A 282 -18.94 -1.34 3.37
CA ARG A 282 -19.78 -1.27 4.58
C ARG A 282 -19.82 -2.57 5.37
N GLY A 283 -19.25 -3.66 4.86
CA GLY A 283 -19.25 -4.96 5.54
C GLY A 283 -18.50 -4.94 6.87
N ASP A 284 -19.01 -5.66 7.87
CA ASP A 284 -18.40 -5.74 9.21
C ASP A 284 -16.95 -6.24 9.17
N ASP A 285 -16.64 -7.20 8.29
CA ASP A 285 -15.27 -7.69 8.09
C ASP A 285 -14.35 -6.55 7.62
N VAL A 286 -14.80 -5.63 6.76
CA VAL A 286 -14.00 -4.48 6.30
C VAL A 286 -13.79 -3.50 7.44
N ARG A 287 -14.90 -3.10 8.08
CA ARG A 287 -14.91 -2.10 9.14
C ARG A 287 -14.11 -2.53 10.37
N LEU A 288 -14.42 -3.70 10.93
CA LEU A 288 -13.80 -4.16 12.18
C LEU A 288 -12.34 -4.55 11.99
N VAL A 289 -11.99 -5.21 10.88
CA VAL A 289 -10.64 -5.75 10.69
C VAL A 289 -9.69 -4.70 10.11
N TYR A 290 -10.12 -3.93 9.11
CA TYR A 290 -9.20 -3.07 8.35
C TYR A 290 -9.34 -1.58 8.65
N GLU A 291 -10.49 -1.10 9.12
CA GLU A 291 -10.65 0.31 9.51
C GLU A 291 -10.40 0.52 11.00
N GLU A 292 -11.14 -0.19 11.86
CA GLU A 292 -10.97 -0.12 13.32
C GLU A 292 -9.74 -0.92 13.78
N GLY A 293 -9.46 -2.04 13.12
CA GLY A 293 -8.27 -2.87 13.32
C GLY A 293 -7.03 -2.42 12.54
N PHE A 294 -7.04 -1.22 11.93
CA PHE A 294 -5.99 -0.76 11.02
C PHE A 294 -4.57 -0.91 11.60
N ALA A 295 -4.33 -0.39 12.81
CA ALA A 295 -3.03 -0.51 13.48
C ALA A 295 -2.60 -1.97 13.70
N THR A 296 -3.54 -2.84 14.04
CA THR A 296 -3.29 -4.29 14.21
C THR A 296 -2.88 -4.93 12.88
N VAL A 297 -3.53 -4.56 11.78
CA VAL A 297 -3.13 -5.03 10.44
C VAL A 297 -1.70 -4.56 10.13
N LEU A 298 -1.36 -3.30 10.39
CA LEU A 298 -0.01 -2.79 10.15
C LEU A 298 1.05 -3.49 11.01
N GLY A 299 0.71 -3.83 12.26
CA GLY A 299 1.62 -4.56 13.16
C GLY A 299 1.93 -5.96 12.66
N ARG A 300 0.97 -6.62 11.99
CA ARG A 300 1.21 -7.92 11.33
C ARG A 300 2.17 -7.81 10.15
N ILE A 301 2.26 -6.65 9.48
CA ILE A 301 3.21 -6.43 8.38
C ILE A 301 4.62 -6.44 8.91
N ASP A 302 4.90 -5.77 10.01
CA ASP A 302 6.23 -5.78 10.62
C ASP A 302 6.64 -7.19 11.02
N ALA A 303 5.72 -7.95 11.61
CA ALA A 303 5.95 -9.36 11.92
C ALA A 303 6.22 -10.17 10.64
N ALA A 304 5.46 -9.98 9.57
CA ALA A 304 5.66 -10.67 8.28
C ALA A 304 6.96 -10.25 7.59
N ALA A 305 7.35 -8.98 7.71
CA ALA A 305 8.57 -8.42 7.13
C ALA A 305 9.81 -8.85 7.91
N ALA A 306 9.74 -8.91 9.25
CA ALA A 306 10.78 -9.45 10.12
C ALA A 306 11.08 -10.94 9.85
N GLN A 307 10.11 -11.67 9.30
CA GLN A 307 10.28 -13.06 8.87
C GLN A 307 11.14 -13.21 7.60
N LEU A 308 11.53 -12.11 6.96
CA LEU A 308 12.35 -12.08 5.74
C LEU A 308 13.80 -11.74 6.07
N ARG A 309 14.55 -12.74 6.54
CA ARG A 309 16.01 -12.61 6.74
C ARG A 309 16.78 -12.79 5.41
N PRO A 310 17.78 -11.93 5.10
CA PRO A 310 18.63 -12.14 3.94
C PRO A 310 19.66 -13.27 4.13
N LYS A 311 19.94 -13.95 3.02
CA LYS A 311 21.19 -14.64 2.69
C LYS A 311 21.56 -14.28 1.25
N VAL A 312 22.03 -13.04 1.12
CA VAL A 312 22.87 -12.50 0.06
C VAL A 312 22.29 -12.51 -1.37
N LEU A 313 21.60 -11.41 -1.70
CA LEU A 313 21.51 -10.85 -3.06
C LEU A 313 22.86 -10.17 -3.43
N HIS A 314 23.98 -10.88 -3.38
CA HIS A 314 25.18 -10.43 -4.08
C HIS A 314 25.24 -11.19 -5.40
N HIS A 315 24.84 -10.52 -6.47
CA HIS A 315 25.51 -10.73 -7.74
C HIS A 315 26.94 -10.22 -7.56
N SER A 316 27.87 -11.13 -7.26
CA SER A 316 29.23 -10.94 -7.76
C SER A 316 29.11 -11.02 -9.28
N ALA A 317 29.07 -9.87 -9.95
CA ALA A 317 29.31 -9.83 -11.39
C ALA A 317 30.74 -10.37 -11.66
N PRO A 318 30.94 -11.10 -12.77
CA PRO A 318 32.27 -11.57 -13.18
C PRO A 318 33.22 -10.40 -13.49
#